data_AF-A0A6A4J4P2-F1
#
_entry.id   AF-A0A6A4J4P2-F1
#
_cell.length_a   1.000
_cell.length_b   1.000
_cell.length_c   1.000
_cell.angle_alpha   90.00
_cell.angle_beta   90.00
_cell.angle_gamma   90.00
#
_symmetry.space_group_name_H-M   'P 1'
#
loop_
_entity.id
_entity.type
_entity.pdbx_description
1 polymer ?
#
loop_
_entity_poly.entity_id
_entity_poly.type
_entity_poly.pdbx_seq_one_letter_code
_entity_poly.pdbx_strand_id
1 'polypeptide(L)'
;MPATRLNCTEVVVVKEEPPEEPPSPSSYEYVEPCGLEPECIMKEETQDLQVDLDREIEEVTNAWVQEPFLCVRCGFTSNNLKSLAEHNKQHNGFTPYSCAVCGFQTTRFWHIKNHFEIDEETIVSSTGALSLKQVPEKMVVIGAGVIGLELGSVWGLLGSKVTAVEYMTSIGGVGIDAEVSKNFQKILAKQGMEFKLGTKVTGAERKGNTILVNVENAKDPSKKEQLEANVLLVCVGRRPYTTNLGLEQLGIERDEKGRVPVNSRFQTVVPNIYAIGDCIHGPMLAHKAEDEGVVCVEGIKGGPVHIDYNCVPSVIYTHPEVAWVGKSEEDLKRDNITYKIGKFPFVANIGTSIWKILFK
;
A
#
# COMPACT_ATOMS: atom_id res chain seq x y z
N MET A 1 12.89 44.07 9.41
CA MET A 1 13.20 43.65 8.02
C MET A 1 12.96 42.14 7.93
N PRO A 2 12.02 41.66 7.12
CA PRO A 2 11.79 40.22 6.95
C PRO A 2 12.66 39.69 5.80
N ALA A 3 13.47 38.66 6.07
CA ALA A 3 14.19 37.93 5.03
C ALA A 3 13.33 36.75 4.56
N THR A 4 12.63 37.01 3.47
CA THR A 4 12.20 36.17 2.35
C THR A 4 12.36 34.64 2.45
N ARG A 5 11.23 33.95 2.29
CA ARG A 5 11.13 32.53 1.93
C ARG A 5 11.76 32.28 0.55
N LEU A 6 12.62 31.27 0.44
CA LEU A 6 13.06 30.71 -0.84
C LEU A 6 12.01 29.69 -1.31
N ASN A 7 11.26 30.04 -2.36
CA ASN A 7 10.54 29.07 -3.17
C ASN A 7 11.54 28.46 -4.16
N CYS A 8 11.90 27.18 -3.98
CA CYS A 8 12.65 26.45 -4.99
C CYS A 8 11.66 25.79 -5.95
N THR A 9 11.46 26.41 -7.11
CA THR A 9 10.91 25.76 -8.30
C THR A 9 11.66 26.36 -9.50
N GLU A 10 12.90 25.92 -9.69
CA GLU A 10 13.62 26.13 -10.94
C GLU A 10 13.70 24.81 -11.68
N VAL A 11 12.91 24.70 -12.74
CA VAL A 11 13.06 23.65 -13.76
C VAL A 11 14.15 24.13 -14.72
N VAL A 12 15.35 23.57 -14.59
CA VAL A 12 16.42 23.81 -15.57
C VAL A 12 16.20 22.85 -16.74
N VAL A 13 15.78 23.38 -17.89
CA VAL A 13 15.71 22.63 -19.16
C VAL A 13 17.07 22.76 -19.85
N VAL A 14 17.85 21.68 -19.87
CA VAL A 14 19.05 21.58 -20.71
C VAL A 14 18.64 20.95 -22.04
N LYS A 15 18.86 21.66 -23.15
CA LYS A 15 18.77 21.11 -24.51
C LYS A 15 20.06 20.32 -24.77
N GLU A 16 19.93 19.02 -25.08
CA GLU A 16 21.01 18.24 -25.70
C GLU A 16 20.69 18.00 -27.18
N GLU A 17 21.69 18.17 -28.04
CA GLU A 17 21.66 17.86 -29.48
C GLU A 17 21.77 16.33 -29.70
N PRO A 18 21.22 15.78 -30.79
CA PRO A 18 21.16 14.34 -31.00
C PRO A 18 22.52 13.74 -31.42
N PRO A 19 22.87 12.52 -30.96
CA PRO A 19 24.07 11.81 -31.42
C PRO A 19 23.87 11.10 -32.77
N GLU A 20 24.97 10.93 -33.51
CA GLU A 20 25.09 10.35 -34.86
C GLU A 20 24.60 8.89 -34.98
N GLU A 21 24.07 8.52 -36.16
CA GLU A 21 23.55 7.18 -36.49
C GLU A 21 24.64 6.10 -36.68
N PRO A 22 24.39 4.84 -36.28
CA PRO A 22 25.26 3.70 -36.60
C PRO A 22 24.95 3.07 -37.98
N PRO A 23 25.90 2.31 -38.59
CA PRO A 23 25.84 1.91 -39.99
C PRO A 23 24.86 0.76 -40.30
N SER A 24 24.37 0.75 -41.54
CA SER A 24 23.40 -0.20 -42.11
C SER A 24 23.93 -1.62 -42.33
N PRO A 25 23.13 -2.69 -42.16
CA PRO A 25 23.48 -4.04 -42.62
C PRO A 25 23.11 -4.26 -44.10
N SER A 26 24.06 -4.81 -44.85
CA SER A 26 23.98 -5.18 -46.27
C SER A 26 23.32 -6.55 -46.52
N SER A 27 22.55 -6.60 -47.62
CA SER A 27 22.24 -7.73 -48.52
C SER A 27 21.56 -8.98 -47.96
N TYR A 28 20.26 -9.11 -48.24
CA TYR A 28 19.57 -10.40 -48.41
C TYR A 28 19.00 -10.47 -49.84
N GLU A 29 19.38 -11.52 -50.56
CA GLU A 29 18.94 -11.82 -51.92
C GLU A 29 17.51 -12.41 -51.96
N TYR A 30 16.82 -12.08 -53.06
CA TYR A 30 15.45 -12.44 -53.42
C TYR A 30 15.40 -13.83 -54.08
N VAL A 31 14.32 -14.61 -53.83
CA VAL A 31 13.99 -15.80 -54.64
C VAL A 31 12.51 -15.72 -55.06
N GLU A 32 12.27 -15.80 -56.37
CA GLU A 32 10.96 -15.73 -57.04
C GLU A 32 10.12 -17.02 -56.87
N PRO A 33 8.78 -16.96 -56.92
CA PRO A 33 7.92 -18.13 -57.07
C PRO A 33 7.49 -18.38 -58.53
N CYS A 34 7.59 -19.63 -58.95
CA CYS A 34 7.16 -20.15 -60.26
C CYS A 34 5.63 -20.25 -60.38
N GLY A 35 5.09 -19.88 -61.54
CA GLY A 35 3.67 -19.86 -61.85
C GLY A 35 3.08 -21.15 -62.43
N LEU A 36 1.74 -21.20 -62.47
CA LEU A 36 0.93 -22.06 -63.34
C LEU A 36 -0.34 -21.28 -63.74
N GLU A 37 -0.69 -21.37 -65.02
CA GLU A 37 -1.69 -20.58 -65.78
C GLU A 37 -3.07 -21.30 -65.93
N PRO A 38 -4.11 -20.63 -66.51
CA PRO A 38 -5.55 -20.89 -66.32
C PRO A 38 -6.28 -21.56 -67.52
N GLU A 39 -7.55 -21.98 -67.32
CA GLU A 39 -8.75 -21.78 -68.19
C GLU A 39 -9.84 -22.88 -68.04
N CYS A 40 -11.10 -22.50 -67.74
CA CYS A 40 -12.31 -22.91 -68.50
C CYS A 40 -13.62 -22.29 -67.96
N ILE A 41 -14.48 -21.97 -68.93
CA ILE A 41 -15.72 -21.16 -68.93
C ILE A 41 -16.93 -21.96 -68.36
N MET A 42 -17.96 -21.28 -67.81
CA MET A 42 -19.40 -21.37 -68.16
C MET A 42 -20.23 -20.41 -67.31
N LYS A 43 -21.07 -19.60 -67.98
CA LYS A 43 -22.07 -18.67 -67.43
C LYS A 43 -23.44 -19.36 -67.37
N GLU A 44 -24.33 -18.79 -66.54
CA GLU A 44 -25.79 -18.98 -66.39
C GLU A 44 -26.22 -19.92 -65.25
N GLU A 45 -27.21 -19.46 -64.45
CA GLU A 45 -27.86 -20.05 -63.25
C GLU A 45 -27.53 -19.43 -61.86
N THR A 46 -27.44 -18.10 -61.72
CA THR A 46 -27.20 -17.44 -60.40
C THR A 46 -28.34 -16.59 -59.85
N GLN A 47 -29.56 -16.69 -60.39
CA GLN A 47 -30.69 -15.87 -59.90
C GLN A 47 -31.72 -16.62 -59.05
N ASP A 48 -31.88 -17.93 -59.22
CA ASP A 48 -32.86 -18.70 -58.42
C ASP A 48 -32.28 -19.28 -57.11
N LEU A 49 -30.94 -19.37 -56.96
CA LEU A 49 -30.29 -19.86 -55.73
C LEU A 49 -30.16 -18.80 -54.61
N GLN A 50 -30.25 -17.50 -54.96
CA GLN A 50 -30.06 -16.43 -53.99
C GLN A 50 -31.29 -16.22 -53.10
N VAL A 51 -32.50 -16.47 -53.63
CA VAL A 51 -33.76 -16.25 -52.91
C VAL A 51 -34.03 -17.34 -51.86
N ASP A 52 -33.56 -18.58 -52.09
CA ASP A 52 -33.70 -19.67 -51.12
C ASP A 52 -32.68 -19.58 -49.95
N LEU A 53 -31.49 -19.02 -50.18
CA LEU A 53 -30.47 -18.84 -49.13
C LEU A 53 -30.88 -17.76 -48.11
N ASP A 54 -31.49 -16.66 -48.57
CA ASP A 54 -31.91 -15.56 -47.69
C ASP A 54 -33.08 -15.98 -46.79
N ARG A 55 -33.98 -16.84 -47.28
CA ARG A 55 -35.10 -17.38 -46.47
C ARG A 55 -34.63 -18.39 -45.42
N GLU A 56 -33.67 -19.26 -45.75
CA GLU A 56 -33.07 -20.16 -44.76
C GLU A 56 -32.24 -19.40 -43.72
N ILE A 57 -31.57 -18.30 -44.09
CA ILE A 57 -30.87 -17.43 -43.14
C ILE A 57 -31.86 -16.73 -42.20
N GLU A 58 -33.03 -16.26 -42.68
CA GLU A 58 -34.07 -15.68 -41.82
C GLU A 58 -34.74 -16.70 -40.88
N GLU A 59 -34.95 -17.94 -41.31
CA GLU A 59 -35.47 -19.00 -40.44
C GLU A 59 -34.44 -19.46 -39.40
N VAL A 60 -33.15 -19.54 -39.77
CA VAL A 60 -32.07 -19.88 -38.83
C VAL A 60 -31.79 -18.72 -37.86
N THR A 61 -31.81 -17.47 -38.31
CA THR A 61 -31.56 -16.30 -37.42
C THR A 61 -32.69 -16.06 -36.43
N ASN A 62 -33.95 -16.34 -36.78
CA ASN A 62 -35.09 -16.21 -35.86
C ASN A 62 -35.26 -17.40 -34.88
N ALA A 63 -34.47 -18.47 -35.03
CA ALA A 63 -34.47 -19.63 -34.14
C ALA A 63 -33.39 -19.60 -33.02
N TRP A 64 -32.49 -18.61 -33.01
CA TRP A 64 -31.56 -18.42 -31.88
C TRP A 64 -32.27 -17.67 -30.74
N VAL A 65 -33.05 -18.40 -29.96
CA VAL A 65 -33.23 -18.06 -28.54
C VAL A 65 -31.80 -17.91 -27.99
N GLN A 66 -31.41 -16.69 -27.63
CA GLN A 66 -30.09 -16.37 -27.07
C GLN A 66 -29.82 -17.31 -25.90
N GLU A 67 -29.05 -18.38 -26.13
CA GLU A 67 -28.69 -19.28 -25.06
C GLU A 67 -27.89 -18.48 -24.03
N PRO A 68 -28.23 -18.59 -22.74
CA PRO A 68 -27.59 -17.77 -21.75
C PRO A 68 -26.11 -18.17 -21.63
N PHE A 69 -25.24 -17.17 -21.60
CA PHE A 69 -23.81 -17.32 -21.37
C PHE A 69 -23.55 -18.08 -20.07
N LEU A 70 -22.97 -19.27 -20.17
CA LEU A 70 -22.77 -20.19 -19.07
C LEU A 70 -21.36 -20.06 -18.47
N CYS A 71 -21.28 -19.90 -17.15
CA CYS A 71 -20.06 -20.13 -16.40
C CYS A 71 -19.81 -21.63 -16.26
N VAL A 72 -18.83 -22.14 -16.98
CA VAL A 72 -18.43 -23.56 -16.93
C VAL A 72 -17.93 -24.03 -15.57
N ARG A 73 -17.60 -23.10 -14.66
CA ARG A 73 -17.07 -23.42 -13.32
C ARG A 73 -18.16 -23.69 -12.29
N CYS A 74 -19.33 -23.08 -12.40
CA CYS A 74 -20.39 -23.21 -11.39
C CYS A 74 -21.82 -23.26 -11.96
N GLY A 75 -21.97 -23.28 -13.28
CA GLY A 75 -23.27 -23.39 -13.95
C GLY A 75 -24.12 -22.12 -13.94
N PHE A 76 -23.56 -20.96 -13.54
CA PHE A 76 -24.29 -19.69 -13.59
C PHE A 76 -24.56 -19.26 -15.04
N THR A 77 -25.78 -18.87 -15.33
CA THR A 77 -26.23 -18.42 -16.65
C THR A 77 -26.47 -16.92 -16.65
N SER A 78 -26.05 -16.23 -17.73
CA SER A 78 -26.24 -14.80 -17.90
C SER A 78 -26.72 -14.47 -19.31
N ASN A 79 -27.54 -13.42 -19.44
CA ASN A 79 -28.07 -13.01 -20.74
C ASN A 79 -27.11 -12.04 -21.48
N ASN A 80 -25.94 -11.72 -20.92
CA ASN A 80 -24.91 -10.95 -21.61
C ASN A 80 -23.48 -11.25 -21.13
N LEU A 81 -22.49 -11.08 -22.03
CA LEU A 81 -21.07 -11.30 -21.76
C LEU A 81 -20.50 -10.44 -20.62
N LYS A 82 -21.01 -9.22 -20.41
CA LYS A 82 -20.53 -8.32 -19.35
C LYS A 82 -20.84 -8.89 -17.96
N SER A 83 -22.07 -9.39 -17.78
CA SER A 83 -22.50 -10.02 -16.53
C SER A 83 -21.82 -11.38 -16.32
N LEU A 84 -21.56 -12.16 -17.37
CA LEU A 84 -20.72 -13.36 -17.26
C LEU A 84 -19.27 -13.00 -16.87
N ALA A 85 -18.68 -11.95 -17.45
CA ALA A 85 -17.33 -11.49 -17.13
C ALA A 85 -17.24 -10.96 -15.68
N GLU A 86 -18.25 -10.24 -15.19
CA GLU A 86 -18.37 -9.82 -13.79
C GLU A 86 -18.54 -11.01 -12.83
N HIS A 87 -19.34 -12.00 -13.21
CA HIS A 87 -19.48 -13.24 -12.47
C HIS A 87 -18.16 -14.01 -12.40
N ASN A 88 -17.42 -14.13 -13.51
CA ASN A 88 -16.15 -14.86 -13.57
C ASN A 88 -15.06 -14.26 -12.66
N LYS A 89 -15.12 -12.95 -12.35
CA LYS A 89 -14.23 -12.33 -11.35
C LYS A 89 -14.40 -12.91 -9.95
N GLN A 90 -15.58 -13.44 -9.62
CA GLN A 90 -15.87 -14.05 -8.31
C GLN A 90 -15.12 -15.37 -8.11
N HIS A 91 -14.84 -16.11 -9.19
CA HIS A 91 -14.14 -17.39 -9.13
C HIS A 91 -12.63 -17.26 -8.91
N ASN A 92 -12.06 -16.07 -9.07
CA ASN A 92 -10.63 -15.82 -8.91
C ASN A 92 -10.30 -15.18 -7.55
N GLY A 93 -11.29 -15.00 -6.66
CA GLY A 93 -11.10 -14.24 -5.42
C GLY A 93 -10.66 -12.79 -5.67
N PHE A 94 -10.84 -12.29 -6.90
CA PHE A 94 -10.35 -10.97 -7.30
C PHE A 94 -11.24 -9.89 -6.71
N THR A 95 -10.77 -9.29 -5.62
CA THR A 95 -11.39 -8.19 -4.89
C THR A 95 -10.66 -6.89 -5.22
N PRO A 96 -10.96 -6.24 -6.36
CA PRO A 96 -10.24 -5.05 -6.81
C PRO A 96 -10.33 -3.87 -5.83
N TYR A 97 -11.29 -3.91 -4.90
CA TYR A 97 -11.49 -2.88 -3.91
C TYR A 97 -11.08 -3.40 -2.53
N SER A 98 -10.08 -2.77 -1.94
CA SER A 98 -9.60 -3.08 -0.60
C SER A 98 -9.62 -1.84 0.27
N CYS A 99 -10.13 -2.00 1.49
CA CYS A 99 -10.02 -1.02 2.55
C CYS A 99 -8.59 -1.05 3.06
N ALA A 100 -7.87 0.03 2.82
CA ALA A 100 -6.51 0.19 3.36
C ALA A 100 -6.49 0.19 4.91
N VAL A 101 -7.64 0.37 5.56
CA VAL A 101 -7.75 0.48 7.02
C VAL A 101 -7.88 -0.87 7.71
N CYS A 102 -8.78 -1.73 7.25
CA CYS A 102 -9.10 -3.00 7.92
C CYS A 102 -8.87 -4.23 7.03
N GLY A 103 -8.34 -4.04 5.82
CA GLY A 103 -8.16 -5.10 4.84
C GLY A 103 -9.46 -5.64 4.25
N PHE A 104 -10.62 -5.00 4.51
CA PHE A 104 -11.89 -5.39 3.90
C PHE A 104 -11.76 -5.36 2.39
N GLN A 105 -11.88 -6.54 1.79
CA GLN A 105 -11.77 -6.75 0.37
C GLN A 105 -13.16 -7.03 -0.18
N THR A 106 -13.50 -6.36 -1.27
CA THR A 106 -14.79 -6.54 -1.92
C THR A 106 -14.68 -6.49 -3.43
N THR A 107 -15.59 -7.20 -4.07
CA THR A 107 -15.72 -7.23 -5.53
C THR A 107 -16.51 -6.03 -6.06
N ARG A 108 -17.22 -5.30 -5.18
CA ARG A 108 -18.12 -4.20 -5.55
C ARG A 108 -17.63 -2.85 -5.02
N PHE A 109 -17.47 -1.88 -5.92
CA PHE A 109 -17.03 -0.52 -5.58
C PHE A 109 -17.90 0.14 -4.50
N TRP A 110 -19.21 -0.08 -4.54
CA TRP A 110 -20.12 0.54 -3.57
C TRP A 110 -19.93 -0.02 -2.14
N HIS A 111 -19.49 -1.28 -1.99
CA HIS A 111 -19.23 -1.85 -0.66
C HIS A 111 -17.97 -1.26 -0.01
N ILE A 112 -16.95 -0.91 -0.79
CA ILE A 112 -15.77 -0.22 -0.23
C ILE A 112 -16.11 1.23 0.14
N LYS A 113 -16.91 1.90 -0.71
CA LYS A 113 -17.34 3.27 -0.50
C LYS A 113 -18.14 3.44 0.80
N ASN A 114 -18.97 2.46 1.16
CA ASN A 114 -19.75 2.49 2.41
C ASN A 114 -19.07 1.76 3.57
N HIS A 115 -17.83 1.30 3.42
CA HIS A 115 -17.19 0.51 4.45
C HIS A 115 -16.91 1.36 5.70
N PHE A 116 -16.28 2.53 5.53
CA PHE A 116 -16.38 3.78 6.31
C PHE A 116 -15.38 4.78 5.69
N GLU A 117 -15.80 6.01 5.36
CA GLU A 117 -14.93 7.02 4.72
C GLU A 117 -14.23 7.88 5.79
N ILE A 118 -12.94 8.18 5.58
CA ILE A 118 -12.21 9.17 6.37
C ILE A 118 -12.70 10.55 5.92
N ASP A 119 -13.33 11.29 6.81
CA ASP A 119 -13.87 12.63 6.55
C ASP A 119 -12.98 13.75 7.08
N GLU A 120 -11.94 13.41 7.85
CA GLU A 120 -11.05 14.35 8.53
C GLU A 120 -11.77 15.28 9.54
N GLU A 121 -12.99 14.91 9.96
CA GLU A 121 -13.76 15.61 10.99
C GLU A 121 -13.97 14.73 12.23
N THR A 122 -14.50 13.51 12.04
CA THR A 122 -14.78 12.57 13.14
C THR A 122 -14.13 11.21 12.89
N ILE A 123 -14.01 10.78 11.63
CA ILE A 123 -13.16 9.65 11.24
C ILE A 123 -11.96 10.25 10.51
N VAL A 124 -10.81 10.24 11.17
CA VAL A 124 -9.65 11.04 10.76
C VAL A 124 -8.44 10.16 10.46
N SER A 125 -7.61 10.62 9.53
CA SER A 125 -6.23 10.13 9.42
C SER A 125 -5.34 10.87 10.43
N SER A 126 -4.03 10.64 10.37
CA SER A 126 -3.07 11.47 11.11
C SER A 126 -3.18 12.95 10.76
N THR A 127 -3.63 13.29 9.54
CA THR A 127 -3.80 14.69 9.09
C THR A 127 -4.91 15.40 9.87
N GLY A 128 -6.13 14.84 9.89
CA GLY A 128 -7.23 15.41 10.66
C GLY A 128 -6.98 15.37 12.17
N ALA A 129 -6.32 14.32 12.67
CA ALA A 129 -5.96 14.21 14.08
C ALA A 129 -4.96 15.28 14.56
N LEU A 130 -4.20 15.92 13.68
CA LEU A 130 -3.33 17.06 14.03
C LEU A 130 -4.09 18.39 14.10
N SER A 131 -5.35 18.44 13.63
CA SER A 131 -6.11 19.67 13.44
C SER A 131 -7.53 19.60 14.01
N LEU A 132 -7.80 18.70 14.96
CA LEU A 132 -9.11 18.63 15.63
C LEU A 132 -9.39 19.96 16.34
N LYS A 133 -10.62 20.45 16.19
CA LYS A 133 -11.05 21.76 16.71
C LYS A 133 -11.25 21.76 18.24
N GLN A 134 -11.40 20.58 18.83
CA GLN A 134 -11.61 20.39 20.26
C GLN A 134 -11.08 19.02 20.68
N VAL A 135 -10.75 18.88 21.97
CA VAL A 135 -10.37 17.60 22.57
C VAL A 135 -11.59 16.66 22.54
N PRO A 136 -11.51 15.49 21.90
CA PRO A 136 -12.62 14.53 21.92
C PRO A 136 -12.74 13.89 23.32
N GLU A 137 -13.96 13.61 23.78
CA GLU A 137 -14.14 12.93 25.08
C GLU A 137 -13.62 11.48 25.02
N LYS A 138 -13.98 10.75 23.96
CA LYS A 138 -13.49 9.40 23.67
C LYS A 138 -12.85 9.35 22.29
N MET A 139 -11.66 8.77 22.21
CA MET A 139 -10.92 8.54 20.97
C MET A 139 -10.56 7.07 20.85
N VAL A 140 -10.93 6.45 19.72
CA VAL A 140 -10.43 5.13 19.36
C VAL A 140 -9.35 5.29 18.31
N VAL A 141 -8.22 4.60 18.49
CA VAL A 141 -7.09 4.60 17.57
C VAL A 141 -6.98 3.23 16.93
N ILE A 142 -7.08 3.14 15.60
CA ILE A 142 -6.86 1.89 14.85
C ILE A 142 -5.40 1.82 14.41
N GLY A 143 -4.67 0.89 15.01
CA GLY A 143 -3.24 0.69 14.83
C GLY A 143 -2.44 1.28 16.00
N ALA A 144 -1.75 0.42 16.75
CA ALA A 144 -0.84 0.78 17.83
C ALA A 144 0.63 0.84 17.35
N GLY A 145 0.83 1.30 16.12
CA GLY A 145 2.14 1.68 15.57
C GLY A 145 2.57 3.07 16.03
N VAL A 146 3.75 3.52 15.57
CA VAL A 146 4.38 4.79 15.99
C VAL A 146 3.42 5.98 15.98
N ILE A 147 2.81 6.27 14.82
CA ILE A 147 1.89 7.40 14.63
C ILE A 147 0.68 7.32 15.59
N GLY A 148 0.09 6.14 15.74
CA GLY A 148 -1.08 5.94 16.59
C GLY A 148 -0.76 6.14 18.07
N LEU A 149 0.41 5.67 18.51
CA LEU A 149 0.86 5.85 19.89
C LEU A 149 1.20 7.31 20.19
N GLU A 150 1.88 8.02 19.28
CA GLU A 150 2.20 9.44 19.44
C GLU A 150 0.95 10.29 19.51
N LEU A 151 0.09 10.22 18.48
CA LEU A 151 -1.13 11.03 18.43
C LEU A 151 -2.13 10.62 19.52
N GLY A 152 -2.24 9.33 19.82
CA GLY A 152 -3.04 8.86 20.95
C GLY A 152 -2.52 9.42 22.28
N SER A 153 -1.20 9.52 22.46
CA SER A 153 -0.62 10.11 23.67
C SER A 153 -0.88 11.61 23.76
N VAL A 154 -0.77 12.34 22.64
CA VAL A 154 -1.11 13.77 22.58
C VAL A 154 -2.53 14.01 23.05
N TRP A 155 -3.52 13.32 22.46
CA TRP A 155 -4.92 13.52 22.81
C TRP A 155 -5.25 12.99 24.22
N GLY A 156 -4.62 11.90 24.65
CA GLY A 156 -4.75 11.38 26.02
C GLY A 156 -4.27 12.38 27.07
N LEU A 157 -3.12 13.03 26.85
CA LEU A 157 -2.59 14.07 27.74
C LEU A 157 -3.46 15.33 27.78
N LEU A 158 -4.16 15.65 26.68
CA LEU A 158 -5.11 16.76 26.61
C LEU A 158 -6.47 16.44 27.26
N GLY A 159 -6.71 15.17 27.66
CA GLY A 159 -7.87 14.75 28.44
C GLY A 159 -8.80 13.74 27.75
N SER A 160 -8.49 13.30 26.53
CA SER A 160 -9.28 12.27 25.86
C SER A 160 -9.13 10.90 26.54
N LYS A 161 -10.21 10.13 26.62
CA LYS A 161 -10.13 8.69 26.92
C LYS A 161 -9.74 7.96 25.64
N VAL A 162 -8.52 7.43 25.60
CA VAL A 162 -7.94 6.83 24.40
C VAL A 162 -7.89 5.31 24.50
N THR A 163 -8.49 4.62 23.54
CA THR A 163 -8.39 3.16 23.39
C THR A 163 -7.74 2.82 22.05
N ALA A 164 -6.53 2.25 22.09
CA ALA A 164 -5.83 1.76 20.91
C ALA A 164 -6.21 0.31 20.61
N VAL A 165 -6.68 0.05 19.39
CA VAL A 165 -7.04 -1.27 18.87
C VAL A 165 -5.98 -1.70 17.87
N GLU A 166 -5.38 -2.86 18.09
CA GLU A 166 -4.28 -3.38 17.27
C GLU A 166 -4.51 -4.86 16.95
N TYR A 167 -4.30 -5.19 15.68
CA TYR A 167 -4.42 -6.57 15.19
C TYR A 167 -3.28 -7.44 15.72
N MET A 168 -2.07 -6.87 15.80
CA MET A 168 -0.90 -7.54 16.38
C MET A 168 -1.03 -7.70 17.90
N THR A 169 -0.21 -8.58 18.47
CA THR A 169 -0.19 -8.86 19.91
C THR A 169 0.78 -7.97 20.70
N SER A 170 1.38 -6.97 20.05
CA SER A 170 2.35 -6.03 20.61
C SER A 170 2.19 -4.65 19.99
N ILE A 171 2.72 -3.61 20.65
CA ILE A 171 2.67 -2.22 20.18
C ILE A 171 4.04 -1.77 19.64
N GLY A 172 4.10 -0.59 19.01
CA GLY A 172 5.35 0.08 18.62
C GLY A 172 5.76 -0.16 17.17
N GLY A 173 4.98 -0.94 16.42
CA GLY A 173 5.22 -1.21 15.00
C GLY A 173 6.23 -2.33 14.75
N VAL A 174 6.67 -2.46 13.50
CA VAL A 174 7.60 -3.50 13.06
C VAL A 174 9.02 -3.13 13.49
N GLY A 175 9.78 -4.11 13.99
CA GLY A 175 11.21 -3.97 14.30
C GLY A 175 11.54 -3.56 15.73
N ILE A 176 10.54 -3.15 16.53
CA ILE A 176 10.75 -2.89 17.96
C ILE A 176 11.06 -4.20 18.72
N ASP A 177 12.03 -4.15 19.63
CA ASP A 177 12.36 -5.26 20.53
C ASP A 177 11.18 -5.62 21.45
N ALA A 178 10.88 -6.91 21.61
CA ALA A 178 9.68 -7.35 22.32
C ALA A 178 9.65 -6.93 23.80
N GLU A 179 10.80 -6.90 24.48
CA GLU A 179 10.87 -6.45 25.86
C GLU A 179 10.63 -4.94 25.97
N VAL A 180 11.20 -4.17 25.04
CA VAL A 180 10.98 -2.71 24.96
C VAL A 180 9.50 -2.42 24.72
N SER A 181 8.88 -3.08 23.73
CA SER A 181 7.44 -2.95 23.44
C SER A 181 6.56 -3.24 24.66
N LYS A 182 6.84 -4.34 25.38
CA LYS A 182 6.09 -4.73 26.58
C LYS A 182 6.20 -3.71 27.71
N ASN A 183 7.40 -3.19 27.96
CA ASN A 183 7.61 -2.20 29.01
C ASN A 183 7.00 -0.85 28.64
N PHE A 184 7.13 -0.45 27.38
CA PHE A 184 6.52 0.75 26.84
C PHE A 184 5.00 0.73 26.98
N GLN A 185 4.35 -0.37 26.59
CA GLN A 185 2.90 -0.55 26.75
C GLN A 185 2.46 -0.36 28.20
N LYS A 186 3.19 -0.95 29.17
CA LYS A 186 2.87 -0.79 30.59
C LYS A 186 2.94 0.67 31.05
N ILE A 187 3.86 1.46 30.49
CA ILE A 187 4.01 2.87 30.86
C ILE A 187 2.86 3.70 30.28
N LEU A 188 2.55 3.53 28.99
CA LEU A 188 1.39 4.21 28.37
C LEU A 188 0.07 3.83 29.02
N ALA A 189 -0.09 2.56 29.42
CA ALA A 189 -1.27 2.11 30.16
C ALA A 189 -1.41 2.80 31.53
N LYS A 190 -0.30 3.02 32.23
CA LYS A 190 -0.29 3.80 33.49
C LYS A 190 -0.64 5.27 33.28
N GLN A 191 -0.40 5.81 32.08
CA GLN A 191 -0.80 7.18 31.70
C GLN A 191 -2.27 7.28 31.27
N GLY A 192 -3.00 6.15 31.23
CA GLY A 192 -4.43 6.12 30.94
C GLY A 192 -4.80 5.68 29.52
N MET A 193 -3.83 5.31 28.68
CA MET A 193 -4.13 4.73 27.36
C MET A 193 -4.54 3.27 27.49
N GLU A 194 -5.71 2.91 26.96
CA GLU A 194 -6.19 1.53 26.95
C GLU A 194 -5.74 0.80 25.67
N PHE A 195 -5.51 -0.51 25.78
CA PHE A 195 -5.07 -1.33 24.65
C PHE A 195 -5.96 -2.56 24.45
N LYS A 196 -6.42 -2.76 23.22
CA LYS A 196 -7.05 -3.98 22.73
C LYS A 196 -6.16 -4.59 21.64
N LEU A 197 -5.17 -5.37 22.08
CA LEU A 197 -4.25 -6.09 21.20
C LEU A 197 -4.87 -7.40 20.70
N GLY A 198 -4.34 -7.98 19.62
CA GLY A 198 -4.90 -9.20 19.03
C GLY A 198 -6.37 -9.03 18.64
N THR A 199 -6.75 -7.81 18.22
CA THR A 199 -8.13 -7.41 17.99
C THR A 199 -8.25 -6.78 16.61
N LYS A 200 -9.17 -7.31 15.80
CA LYS A 200 -9.42 -6.85 14.43
C LYS A 200 -10.61 -5.89 14.42
N VAL A 201 -10.45 -4.75 13.78
CA VAL A 201 -11.59 -3.88 13.45
C VAL A 201 -12.30 -4.43 12.22
N THR A 202 -13.61 -4.60 12.31
CA THR A 202 -14.45 -5.15 11.23
C THR A 202 -15.28 -4.09 10.52
N GLY A 203 -15.50 -2.94 11.15
CA GLY A 203 -16.18 -1.79 10.56
C GLY A 203 -16.39 -0.68 11.60
N ALA A 204 -16.83 0.48 11.12
CA ALA A 204 -17.23 1.60 11.97
C ALA A 204 -18.48 2.26 11.38
N GLU A 205 -19.43 2.63 12.23
CA GLU A 205 -20.68 3.30 11.82
C GLU A 205 -20.92 4.56 12.65
N ARG A 206 -21.34 5.65 12.00
CA ARG A 206 -21.73 6.87 12.71
C ARG A 206 -23.19 6.75 13.17
N LYS A 207 -23.43 7.00 14.46
CA LYS A 207 -24.78 7.18 15.05
C LYS A 207 -24.84 8.51 15.77
N GLY A 208 -25.38 9.52 15.08
CA GLY A 208 -25.40 10.90 15.57
C GLY A 208 -23.98 11.44 15.74
N ASN A 209 -23.63 11.84 16.96
CA ASN A 209 -22.31 12.40 17.31
C ASN A 209 -21.32 11.34 17.84
N THR A 210 -21.69 10.06 17.77
CA THR A 210 -20.87 8.93 18.23
C THR A 210 -20.54 8.03 17.05
N ILE A 211 -19.34 7.46 17.06
CA ILE A 211 -18.87 6.43 16.15
C ILE A 211 -18.88 5.11 16.92
N LEU A 212 -19.54 4.11 16.36
CA LEU A 212 -19.53 2.74 16.86
C LEU A 212 -18.52 1.93 16.06
N VAL A 213 -17.47 1.48 16.73
CA VAL A 213 -16.38 0.70 16.14
C VAL A 213 -16.59 -0.76 16.48
N ASN A 214 -16.86 -1.57 15.46
CA ASN A 214 -17.06 -3.00 15.62
C ASN A 214 -15.72 -3.72 15.60
N VAL A 215 -15.43 -4.49 16.64
CA VAL A 215 -14.18 -5.23 16.79
C VAL A 215 -14.43 -6.70 17.09
N GLU A 216 -13.49 -7.56 16.69
CA GLU A 216 -13.49 -8.99 17.00
C GLU A 216 -12.10 -9.46 17.43
N ASN A 217 -12.02 -10.52 18.22
CA ASN A 217 -10.72 -11.12 18.53
C ASN A 217 -10.09 -11.70 17.26
N ALA A 218 -8.81 -11.38 17.01
CA ALA A 218 -8.11 -11.80 15.80
C ALA A 218 -7.94 -13.33 15.67
N LYS A 219 -7.98 -14.08 16.78
CA LYS A 219 -7.91 -15.55 16.80
C LYS A 219 -9.28 -16.22 16.92
N ASP A 220 -10.29 -15.47 17.35
CA ASP A 220 -11.63 -16.00 17.63
C ASP A 220 -12.71 -14.98 17.19
N PRO A 221 -13.12 -15.01 15.90
CA PRO A 221 -14.10 -14.07 15.34
C PRO A 221 -15.49 -14.13 16.00
N SER A 222 -15.77 -15.12 16.84
CA SER A 222 -17.03 -15.19 17.61
C SER A 222 -17.08 -14.16 18.73
N LYS A 223 -15.92 -13.74 19.25
CA LYS A 223 -15.80 -12.74 20.32
C LYS A 223 -15.84 -11.34 19.74
N LYS A 224 -17.05 -10.81 19.62
CA LYS A 224 -17.32 -9.47 19.10
C LYS A 224 -17.62 -8.49 20.20
N GLU A 225 -17.22 -7.25 19.99
CA GLU A 225 -17.46 -6.13 20.87
C GLU A 225 -17.69 -4.86 20.03
N GLN A 226 -18.38 -3.88 20.59
CA GLN A 226 -18.57 -2.58 19.98
C GLN A 226 -18.01 -1.51 20.91
N LEU A 227 -17.14 -0.64 20.37
CA LEU A 227 -16.55 0.49 21.09
C LEU A 227 -17.23 1.78 20.65
N GLU A 228 -17.35 2.73 21.57
CA GLU A 228 -17.88 4.07 21.27
C GLU A 228 -16.74 5.10 21.26
N ALA A 229 -16.74 5.97 20.25
CA ALA A 229 -15.81 7.08 20.14
C ALA A 229 -16.51 8.35 19.65
N ASN A 230 -15.99 9.52 20.00
CA ASN A 230 -16.35 10.77 19.33
C ASN A 230 -15.46 10.98 18.10
N VAL A 231 -14.20 10.55 18.19
CA VAL A 231 -13.24 10.58 17.09
C VAL A 231 -12.60 9.21 16.91
N LEU A 232 -12.54 8.74 15.67
CA LEU A 232 -11.84 7.53 15.27
C LEU A 232 -10.60 7.91 14.47
N LEU A 233 -9.41 7.69 15.02
CA LEU A 233 -8.14 7.85 14.31
C LEU A 233 -7.77 6.55 13.61
N VAL A 234 -7.51 6.66 12.32
CA VAL A 234 -7.08 5.58 11.45
C VAL A 234 -5.60 5.75 11.09
N CYS A 235 -4.74 4.87 11.61
CA CYS A 235 -3.28 4.95 11.43
C CYS A 235 -2.61 3.57 11.32
N VAL A 236 -3.16 2.70 10.47
CA VAL A 236 -2.69 1.31 10.30
C VAL A 236 -1.43 1.13 9.43
N GLY A 237 -0.85 2.23 8.97
CA GLY A 237 0.35 2.23 8.15
C GLY A 237 0.31 3.26 7.03
N ARG A 238 1.42 3.36 6.31
CA ARG A 238 1.58 4.19 5.12
C ARG A 238 1.76 3.31 3.90
N ARG A 239 1.52 3.86 2.73
CA ARG A 239 1.70 3.19 1.43
C ARG A 239 2.40 4.13 0.46
N PRO A 240 3.19 3.61 -0.50
CA PRO A 240 3.78 4.41 -1.56
C PRO A 240 2.68 5.13 -2.35
N TYR A 241 2.94 6.38 -2.73
CA TYR A 241 2.03 7.16 -3.56
C TYR A 241 2.68 7.45 -4.92
N THR A 242 2.20 6.76 -5.95
CA THR A 242 2.68 6.89 -7.34
C THR A 242 1.53 7.06 -8.33
N THR A 243 0.38 7.54 -7.85
CA THR A 243 -0.82 7.71 -8.68
C THR A 243 -0.59 8.79 -9.73
N ASN A 244 -0.97 8.54 -10.98
CA ASN A 244 -0.84 9.48 -12.09
C ASN A 244 0.60 9.99 -12.35
N LEU A 245 1.62 9.21 -12.00
CA LEU A 245 3.03 9.58 -12.18
C LEU A 245 3.59 9.22 -13.58
N GLY A 246 2.80 8.54 -14.42
CA GLY A 246 3.25 8.15 -15.77
C GLY A 246 4.07 6.84 -15.82
N LEU A 247 4.12 6.07 -14.73
CA LEU A 247 4.97 4.88 -14.62
C LEU A 247 4.63 3.81 -15.67
N GLU A 248 3.34 3.59 -15.93
CA GLU A 248 2.87 2.59 -16.90
C GLU A 248 3.30 2.94 -18.33
N GLN A 249 3.25 4.23 -18.69
CA GLN A 249 3.69 4.74 -19.99
C GLN A 249 5.20 4.58 -20.20
N LEU A 250 5.96 4.55 -19.11
CA LEU A 250 7.42 4.38 -19.11
C LEU A 250 7.86 2.92 -18.92
N GLY A 251 6.92 1.98 -18.80
CA GLY A 251 7.21 0.57 -18.54
C GLY A 251 7.81 0.31 -17.15
N ILE A 252 7.61 1.22 -16.18
CA ILE A 252 8.06 1.04 -14.80
C ILE A 252 6.95 0.35 -14.00
N GLU A 253 7.06 -0.98 -13.88
CA GLU A 253 6.14 -1.77 -13.08
C GLU A 253 6.37 -1.57 -11.57
N ARG A 254 5.29 -1.61 -10.80
CA ARG A 254 5.34 -1.58 -9.34
C ARG A 254 5.38 -3.01 -8.78
N ASP A 255 5.97 -3.19 -7.61
CA ASP A 255 5.91 -4.48 -6.92
C ASP A 255 4.53 -4.75 -6.29
N GLU A 256 4.37 -5.92 -5.63
CA GLU A 256 3.10 -6.32 -5.02
C GLU A 256 2.62 -5.40 -3.88
N LYS A 257 3.47 -4.51 -3.38
CA LYS A 257 3.16 -3.50 -2.36
C LYS A 257 3.00 -2.10 -2.96
N GLY A 258 3.03 -1.97 -4.27
CA GLY A 258 2.88 -0.71 -5.00
C GLY A 258 4.13 0.18 -5.00
N ARG A 259 5.29 -0.36 -4.60
CA ARG A 259 6.56 0.38 -4.56
C ARG A 259 7.23 0.35 -5.93
N VAL A 260 8.08 1.34 -6.19
CA VAL A 260 8.93 1.39 -7.39
C VAL A 260 10.18 0.52 -7.14
N PRO A 261 10.40 -0.56 -7.91
CA PRO A 261 11.61 -1.35 -7.81
C PRO A 261 12.83 -0.54 -8.25
N VAL A 262 13.91 -0.63 -7.47
CA VAL A 262 15.17 0.04 -7.78
C VAL A 262 16.36 -0.87 -7.51
N ASN A 263 17.46 -0.64 -8.22
CA ASN A 263 18.74 -1.30 -7.97
C ASN A 263 19.52 -0.63 -6.81
N SER A 264 20.76 -1.07 -6.54
CA SER A 264 21.62 -0.52 -5.48
C SER A 264 22.07 0.93 -5.69
N ARG A 265 21.83 1.50 -6.88
CA ARG A 265 22.07 2.91 -7.22
C ARG A 265 20.76 3.72 -7.30
N PHE A 266 19.65 3.18 -6.77
CA PHE A 266 18.33 3.79 -6.80
C PHE A 266 17.73 3.98 -8.21
N GLN A 267 18.30 3.32 -9.22
CA GLN A 267 17.79 3.38 -10.60
C GLN A 267 16.60 2.43 -10.76
N THR A 268 15.60 2.90 -11.48
CA THR A 268 14.51 2.05 -11.98
C THR A 268 14.98 1.21 -13.18
N VAL A 269 14.06 0.48 -13.81
CA VAL A 269 14.32 -0.21 -15.09
C VAL A 269 14.68 0.77 -16.22
N VAL A 270 14.30 2.04 -16.11
CA VAL A 270 14.71 3.11 -17.02
C VAL A 270 15.97 3.78 -16.45
N PRO A 271 17.16 3.69 -17.11
CA PRO A 271 18.45 3.99 -16.47
C PRO A 271 18.65 5.42 -15.95
N ASN A 272 17.95 6.39 -16.53
CA ASN A 272 17.99 7.81 -16.15
C ASN A 272 16.84 8.22 -15.21
N ILE A 273 16.01 7.28 -14.77
CA ILE A 273 14.93 7.52 -13.80
C ILE A 273 15.28 6.80 -12.49
N TYR A 274 15.21 7.55 -11.40
CA TYR A 274 15.58 7.12 -10.05
C TYR A 274 14.37 7.26 -9.11
N ALA A 275 14.36 6.49 -8.02
CA ALA A 275 13.35 6.59 -6.98
C ALA A 275 13.96 6.36 -5.59
N ILE A 276 13.50 7.12 -4.59
CA ILE A 276 14.00 7.14 -3.21
C ILE A 276 12.85 7.32 -2.21
N GLY A 277 13.13 7.13 -0.93
CA GLY A 277 12.23 7.41 0.19
C GLY A 277 11.09 6.41 0.32
N ASP A 278 9.91 6.93 0.67
CA ASP A 278 8.69 6.16 0.95
C ASP A 278 8.14 5.40 -0.27
N CYS A 279 8.55 5.75 -1.49
CA CYS A 279 8.03 5.10 -2.71
C CYS A 279 8.79 3.82 -3.11
N ILE A 280 9.91 3.51 -2.45
CA ILE A 280 10.72 2.31 -2.70
C ILE A 280 10.71 1.37 -1.49
N HIS A 281 11.54 0.33 -1.50
CA HIS A 281 11.69 -0.59 -0.37
C HIS A 281 12.43 0.06 0.82
N GLY A 282 12.37 -0.59 1.98
CA GLY A 282 13.05 -0.16 3.20
C GLY A 282 12.13 0.56 4.22
N PRO A 283 12.71 1.07 5.32
CA PRO A 283 11.99 1.82 6.34
C PRO A 283 11.40 3.12 5.79
N MET A 284 10.13 3.41 6.09
CA MET A 284 9.45 4.66 5.71
C MET A 284 9.73 5.75 6.75
N LEU A 285 10.96 6.29 6.73
CA LEU A 285 11.48 7.25 7.68
C LEU A 285 12.08 8.47 6.96
N ALA A 286 11.95 9.65 7.55
CA ALA A 286 12.41 10.90 6.94
C ALA A 286 13.93 10.90 6.68
N HIS A 287 14.74 10.62 7.71
CA HIS A 287 16.20 10.57 7.58
C HIS A 287 16.69 9.47 6.63
N LYS A 288 15.94 8.38 6.48
CA LYS A 288 16.20 7.37 5.44
C LYS A 288 16.03 7.97 4.04
N ALA A 289 14.93 8.68 3.80
CA ALA A 289 14.69 9.33 2.51
C ALA A 289 15.71 10.45 2.21
N GLU A 290 16.14 11.19 3.24
CA GLU A 290 17.20 12.19 3.14
C GLU A 290 18.53 11.56 2.71
N ASP A 291 19.00 10.52 3.42
CA ASP A 291 20.25 9.83 3.11
C ASP A 291 20.20 9.20 1.71
N GLU A 292 19.10 8.52 1.35
CA GLU A 292 18.92 7.97 0.00
C GLU A 292 18.99 9.05 -1.08
N GLY A 293 18.43 10.24 -0.82
CA GLY A 293 18.54 11.37 -1.73
C GLY A 293 19.97 11.81 -1.94
N VAL A 294 20.74 11.96 -0.85
CA VAL A 294 22.16 12.32 -0.90
C VAL A 294 22.96 11.28 -1.68
N VAL A 295 22.87 10.00 -1.31
CA VAL A 295 23.68 8.96 -1.94
C VAL A 295 23.26 8.69 -3.40
N CYS A 296 21.99 8.90 -3.74
CA CYS A 296 21.50 8.81 -5.12
C CYS A 296 22.15 9.88 -6.00
N VAL A 297 22.16 11.15 -5.57
CA VAL A 297 22.74 12.25 -6.38
C VAL A 297 24.26 12.17 -6.46
N GLU A 298 24.94 11.72 -5.40
CA GLU A 298 26.37 11.39 -5.45
C GLU A 298 26.64 10.27 -6.46
N GLY A 299 25.80 9.24 -6.48
CA GLY A 299 25.84 8.15 -7.45
C GLY A 299 25.67 8.61 -8.90
N ILE A 300 24.76 9.55 -9.15
CA ILE A 300 24.57 10.19 -10.47
C ILE A 300 25.85 10.90 -10.93
N LYS A 301 26.62 11.48 -10.00
CA LYS A 301 27.92 12.11 -10.28
C LYS A 301 29.10 11.14 -10.38
N GLY A 302 28.84 9.83 -10.37
CA GLY A 302 29.88 8.80 -10.45
C GLY A 302 30.50 8.43 -9.10
N GLY A 303 29.96 8.97 -8.00
CA GLY A 303 30.38 8.62 -6.65
C GLY A 303 29.98 7.20 -6.23
N PRO A 304 30.55 6.72 -5.10
CA PRO A 304 30.09 5.49 -4.46
C PRO A 304 28.66 5.67 -3.93
N VAL A 305 27.87 4.59 -3.94
CA VAL A 305 26.52 4.57 -3.38
C VAL A 305 26.46 3.47 -2.32
N HIS A 306 26.22 3.86 -1.07
CA HIS A 306 26.13 2.92 0.05
C HIS A 306 25.18 3.44 1.11
N ILE A 307 24.23 2.61 1.52
CA ILE A 307 23.38 2.82 2.69
C ILE A 307 23.25 1.49 3.42
N ASP A 308 23.49 1.50 4.74
CA ASP A 308 23.22 0.34 5.60
C ASP A 308 21.91 0.58 6.37
N TYR A 309 20.83 -0.03 5.89
CA TYR A 309 19.53 0.08 6.54
C TYR A 309 19.49 -0.49 7.97
N ASN A 310 20.43 -1.36 8.36
CA ASN A 310 20.55 -1.85 9.72
C ASN A 310 21.07 -0.75 10.69
N CYS A 311 21.72 0.28 10.15
CA CYS A 311 22.20 1.44 10.90
C CYS A 311 21.20 2.61 10.92
N VAL A 312 20.04 2.48 10.28
CA VAL A 312 18.99 3.50 10.31
C VAL A 312 18.21 3.39 11.63
N PRO A 313 18.27 4.40 12.52
CA PRO A 313 17.54 4.34 13.78
C PRO A 313 16.04 4.53 13.57
N SER A 314 15.26 3.99 14.50
CA SER A 314 13.82 4.22 14.63
C SER A 314 13.54 4.90 15.96
N VAL A 315 12.58 5.82 15.98
CA VAL A 315 12.22 6.63 17.16
C VAL A 315 10.70 6.74 17.28
N ILE A 316 10.20 6.72 18.52
CA ILE A 316 8.83 7.02 18.91
C ILE A 316 8.89 8.17 19.92
N TYR A 317 8.31 9.30 19.56
CA TYR A 317 8.35 10.57 20.30
C TYR A 317 7.22 10.71 21.33
N THR A 318 6.92 9.63 22.05
CA THR A 318 6.06 9.65 23.24
C THR A 318 6.83 10.10 24.47
N HIS A 319 6.17 10.19 25.62
CA HIS A 319 6.85 10.29 26.90
C HIS A 319 6.58 9.03 27.75
N PRO A 320 7.58 8.17 28.01
CA PRO A 320 8.97 8.27 27.57
C PRO A 320 9.13 8.06 26.07
N GLU A 321 10.23 8.59 25.53
CA GLU A 321 10.67 8.30 24.17
C GLU A 321 11.17 6.86 24.06
N VAL A 322 11.06 6.29 22.87
CA VAL A 322 11.60 4.96 22.56
C VAL A 322 12.44 5.07 21.31
N ALA A 323 13.67 4.54 21.34
CA ALA A 323 14.53 4.50 20.17
C ALA A 323 15.26 3.15 20.07
N TRP A 324 15.54 2.70 18.85
CA TRP A 324 16.36 1.52 18.59
C TRP A 324 17.08 1.63 17.25
N VAL A 325 18.17 0.88 17.10
CA VAL A 325 18.93 0.71 15.86
C VAL A 325 19.53 -0.69 15.86
N GLY A 326 19.72 -1.27 14.67
CA GLY A 326 20.18 -2.65 14.52
C GLY A 326 19.09 -3.70 14.75
N LYS A 327 19.52 -4.92 15.08
CA LYS A 327 18.64 -6.10 15.19
C LYS A 327 18.01 -6.21 16.58
N SER A 328 16.74 -6.60 16.63
CA SER A 328 16.05 -7.00 17.87
C SER A 328 16.57 -8.35 18.38
N GLU A 329 16.29 -8.69 19.65
CA GLU A 329 16.57 -10.05 20.15
C GLU A 329 15.82 -11.12 19.34
N GLU A 330 14.62 -10.81 18.84
CA GLU A 330 13.82 -11.72 18.01
C GLU A 330 14.47 -11.97 16.64
N ASP A 331 15.03 -10.94 16.02
CA ASP A 331 15.77 -11.07 14.76
C ASP A 331 17.05 -11.90 14.95
N LEU A 332 17.81 -11.66 16.03
CA LEU A 332 19.01 -12.43 16.34
C LEU A 332 18.71 -13.91 16.58
N LYS A 333 17.62 -14.22 17.30
CA LYS A 333 17.15 -15.60 17.48
C LYS A 333 16.73 -16.24 16.16
N ARG A 334 15.95 -15.53 15.33
CA ARG A 334 15.50 -16.03 14.02
C ARG A 334 16.68 -16.34 13.10
N ASP A 335 17.71 -15.50 13.15
CA ASP A 335 18.92 -15.64 12.32
C ASP A 335 19.95 -16.60 12.93
N ASN A 336 19.65 -17.25 14.08
CA ASN A 336 20.55 -18.13 14.82
C ASN A 336 21.91 -17.49 15.15
N ILE A 337 21.91 -16.20 15.49
CA ILE A 337 23.11 -15.46 15.87
C ILE A 337 23.28 -15.56 17.40
N THR A 338 24.42 -16.07 17.87
CA THR A 338 24.78 -16.02 19.28
C THR A 338 24.99 -14.57 19.72
N TYR A 339 24.38 -14.19 20.84
CA TYR A 339 24.44 -12.81 21.35
C TYR A 339 24.49 -12.76 22.88
N LYS A 340 24.87 -11.61 23.42
CA LYS A 340 24.81 -11.31 24.86
C LYS A 340 23.87 -10.15 25.11
N ILE A 341 23.30 -10.11 26.31
CA ILE A 341 22.32 -9.09 26.71
C ILE A 341 22.89 -8.21 27.81
N GLY A 342 22.92 -6.89 27.58
CA GLY A 342 23.21 -5.87 28.59
C GLY A 342 21.98 -5.02 28.87
N LYS A 343 21.68 -4.75 30.15
CA LYS A 343 20.53 -3.91 30.56
C LYS A 343 20.94 -3.01 31.71
N PHE A 344 20.51 -1.74 31.65
CA PHE A 344 20.74 -0.78 32.73
C PHE A 344 19.49 0.09 32.94
N PRO A 345 18.87 0.10 34.13
CA PRO A 345 17.63 0.83 34.36
C PRO A 345 17.85 2.33 34.63
N PHE A 346 16.89 3.16 34.21
CA PHE A 346 17.03 4.62 34.30
C PHE A 346 16.94 5.20 35.68
N VAL A 347 16.21 4.51 36.57
CA VAL A 347 16.21 4.79 38.00
C VAL A 347 17.61 4.74 38.63
N ALA A 348 18.57 4.03 38.01
CA ALA A 348 19.96 3.97 38.46
C ALA A 348 20.89 4.98 37.75
N ASN A 349 20.36 5.81 36.85
CA ASN A 349 21.14 6.83 36.15
C ASN A 349 21.00 8.20 36.84
N ILE A 350 22.13 8.90 37.01
CA ILE A 350 22.18 10.26 37.58
C ILE A 350 21.72 11.31 36.54
N GLY A 351 21.65 10.94 35.24
CA GLY A 351 21.03 11.72 34.15
C GLY A 351 19.94 10.92 33.40
N THR A 352 18.84 11.55 33.01
CA THR A 352 17.64 10.89 32.47
C THR A 352 17.70 10.67 30.94
N SER A 353 17.93 9.45 30.40
CA SER A 353 17.70 9.08 28.96
C SER A 353 17.83 7.57 28.62
N ILE A 354 16.75 6.83 28.25
CA ILE A 354 16.76 5.35 28.11
C ILE A 354 17.74 4.76 27.06
N TRP A 355 18.59 3.79 27.43
CA TRP A 355 19.38 2.95 26.50
C TRP A 355 19.24 1.45 26.81
N LYS A 356 18.90 0.63 25.81
CA LYS A 356 19.14 -0.84 25.80
C LYS A 356 20.11 -1.10 24.65
N ILE A 357 21.28 -1.67 24.96
CA ILE A 357 22.32 -1.96 23.96
C ILE A 357 22.48 -3.48 23.88
N LEU A 358 22.28 -4.03 22.69
CA LEU A 358 22.64 -5.42 22.39
C LEU A 358 24.08 -5.43 21.86
N PHE A 359 24.94 -6.25 22.46
CA PHE A 359 26.31 -6.44 22.00
C PHE A 359 26.42 -7.75 21.22
N LYS A 360 27.24 -7.72 20.15
CA LYS A 360 27.69 -8.91 19.42
C LYS A 360 28.86 -9.56 20.14
#